data_AF-A0A954WBK5-F1
#
_entry.id   AF-A0A954WBK5-F1
#
_cell.length_a   1.000
_cell.length_b   1.000
_cell.length_c   1.000
_cell.angle_alpha   90.00
_cell.angle_beta   90.00
_cell.angle_gamma   90.00
#
_symmetry.space_group_name_H-M   'P 1'
#
loop_
_entity.id
_entity.type
_entity.pdbx_description
1 polymer ?
#
loop_
_entity_poly.entity_id
_entity_poly.type
_entity_poly.pdbx_seq_one_letter_code
_entity_poly.pdbx_strand_id
1 'polypeptide(L)'
;MFESFFGFTARPFAAAPQADRYFAAESIEHARQTLARAIERAEGPAMVVGPAGTGKTLLCQVLAEQFADSFRVATLSGARLCTRRALLQNILFELGLPYRDMEEGE
;
A
#
# COMPACT_ATOMS: atom_id res chain seq x y z
N MET A 1 -1.96 -10.08 28.72
CA MET A 1 -1.22 -11.24 29.28
C MET A 1 0.21 -11.30 28.76
N PHE A 2 0.48 -10.94 27.49
CA PHE A 2 1.84 -10.78 26.97
C PHE A 2 2.33 -9.32 27.10
N GLU A 3 1.49 -8.37 26.68
CA GLU A 3 1.75 -6.93 26.74
C GLU A 3 1.96 -6.45 28.17
N SER A 4 1.09 -6.88 29.08
CA SER A 4 1.17 -6.59 30.52
C SER A 4 2.41 -7.19 31.19
N PHE A 5 2.93 -8.31 30.68
CA PHE A 5 4.12 -8.98 31.23
C PHE A 5 5.40 -8.29 30.75
N PHE A 6 5.46 -7.90 29.47
CA PHE A 6 6.63 -7.22 28.87
C PHE A 6 6.57 -5.69 28.90
N GLY A 7 5.47 -5.11 29.41
CA GLY A 7 5.28 -3.66 29.47
C GLY A 7 5.03 -3.00 28.12
N PHE A 8 4.54 -3.73 27.12
CA PHE A 8 4.21 -3.15 25.82
C PHE A 8 2.90 -2.37 25.86
N THR A 9 2.86 -1.24 25.16
CA THR A 9 1.65 -0.41 25.00
C THR A 9 0.68 -0.97 23.97
N ALA A 10 1.15 -1.89 23.12
CA ALA A 10 0.35 -2.53 22.10
C ALA A 10 0.92 -3.91 21.73
N ARG A 11 0.10 -4.75 21.09
CA ARG A 11 0.50 -6.11 20.69
C ARG A 11 1.72 -6.08 19.76
N PRO A 12 2.85 -6.71 20.11
CA PRO A 12 4.00 -6.82 19.23
C PRO A 12 3.80 -7.93 18.18
N PHE A 13 4.60 -7.90 17.10
CA PHE A 13 4.63 -8.93 16.05
C PHE A 13 3.27 -9.20 15.38
N ALA A 14 2.55 -8.15 15.02
CA ALA A 14 1.33 -8.29 14.22
C ALA A 14 1.66 -8.93 12.86
N ALA A 15 0.79 -9.83 12.39
CA ALA A 15 0.97 -10.49 11.10
C ALA A 15 0.79 -9.51 9.93
N ALA A 16 -0.08 -8.51 10.10
CA ALA A 16 -0.28 -7.45 9.12
C ALA A 16 0.71 -6.30 9.38
N PRO A 17 1.28 -5.71 8.31
CA PRO A 17 2.04 -4.47 8.42
C PRO A 17 1.15 -3.34 8.97
N GLN A 18 1.73 -2.47 9.79
CA GLN A 18 1.05 -1.31 10.38
C GLN A 18 1.87 -0.05 10.12
N ALA A 19 1.30 0.90 9.39
CA ALA A 19 1.99 2.12 8.96
C ALA A 19 2.38 3.04 10.12
N ASP A 20 1.59 3.05 11.20
CA ASP A 20 1.88 3.74 12.47
C ASP A 20 3.16 3.23 13.16
N ARG A 21 3.67 2.06 12.75
CA ARG A 21 4.92 1.46 13.23
C ARG A 21 6.05 1.51 12.20
N TYR A 22 5.93 2.39 11.20
CA TYR A 22 6.97 2.60 10.20
C TYR A 22 8.27 3.08 10.85
N PHE A 23 9.37 2.39 10.55
CA PHE A 23 10.73 2.80 10.93
C PHE A 23 11.47 3.34 9.71
N ALA A 24 11.80 4.63 9.74
CA ALA A 24 12.45 5.35 8.65
C ALA A 24 13.96 5.06 8.58
N ALA A 25 14.33 3.82 8.27
CA ALA A 25 15.71 3.49 7.94
C ALA A 25 16.15 4.28 6.69
N GLU A 26 17.40 4.73 6.66
CA GLU A 26 17.93 5.63 5.61
C GLU A 26 17.58 5.19 4.18
N SER A 27 17.81 3.91 3.86
CA SER A 27 17.54 3.36 2.53
C SER A 27 16.04 3.31 2.18
N ILE A 28 15.19 3.02 3.17
CA ILE A 28 13.73 2.97 2.99
C ILE A 28 13.20 4.39 2.81
N GLU A 29 13.73 5.34 3.59
CA GLU A 29 13.32 6.74 3.53
C GLU A 29 13.72 7.41 2.21
N HIS A 30 14.91 7.11 1.69
CA HIS A 30 15.32 7.54 0.36
C HIS A 30 14.38 7.01 -0.73
N ALA A 31 13.98 5.73 -0.63
CA ALA A 31 12.98 5.14 -1.54
C ALA A 31 11.62 5.83 -1.40
N ARG A 32 11.14 6.10 -0.17
CA ARG A 32 9.89 6.80 0.10
C ARG A 32 9.86 8.17 -0.57
N GLN A 33 10.90 8.98 -0.37
CA GLN A 33 11.00 10.33 -0.92
C GLN A 33 11.05 10.32 -2.45
N THR A 34 11.78 9.37 -3.04
CA THR A 34 11.85 9.19 -4.49
C THR A 34 10.47 8.86 -5.07
N LEU A 35 9.75 7.93 -4.46
CA LEU A 35 8.40 7.55 -4.88
C LEU A 35 7.38 8.67 -4.68
N ALA A 36 7.43 9.38 -3.55
CA ALA A 36 6.56 10.52 -3.28
C ALA A 36 6.75 11.63 -4.33
N ARG A 37 8.00 11.97 -4.65
CA ARG A 37 8.32 12.93 -5.72
C ARG A 37 7.77 12.47 -7.08
N ALA A 38 7.89 11.19 -7.40
CA ALA A 38 7.38 10.65 -8.67
C ALA A 38 5.84 10.78 -8.76
N ILE A 39 5.13 10.53 -7.66
CA ILE A 39 3.67 10.72 -7.55
C ILE A 39 3.31 12.20 -7.72
N GLU A 40 3.93 13.09 -6.94
CA GLU A 40 3.66 14.54 -6.95
C GLU A 40 3.89 15.18 -8.32
N ARG A 41 4.90 14.70 -9.06
CA ARG A 41 5.28 15.23 -10.37
C ARG A 41 4.64 14.49 -11.54
N ALA A 42 3.82 13.48 -11.28
CA ALA A 42 3.24 12.61 -12.30
C ALA A 42 4.30 12.04 -13.28
N GLU A 43 5.46 11.61 -12.74
CA GLU A 43 6.57 11.08 -13.54
C GLU A 43 6.28 9.69 -14.14
N GLY A 44 5.14 9.09 -13.80
CA GLY A 44 4.68 7.80 -14.32
C GLY A 44 4.90 6.65 -13.33
N PRO A 45 4.98 5.39 -13.83
CA PRO A 45 5.10 4.23 -12.97
C PRO A 45 6.46 4.19 -12.27
N ALA A 46 6.45 3.81 -10.99
CA ALA A 46 7.64 3.63 -10.18
C ALA A 46 7.63 2.27 -9.47
N MET A 47 8.80 1.77 -9.11
CA MET A 47 8.97 0.43 -8.54
C MET A 47 9.90 0.47 -7.33
N VAL A 48 9.51 -0.21 -6.26
CA VAL A 48 10.38 -0.51 -5.11
C VAL A 48 10.80 -1.98 -5.13
N VAL A 49 12.10 -2.23 -4.99
CA VAL A 49 12.69 -3.56 -5.03
C VAL A 49 13.51 -3.80 -3.77
N GLY A 50 13.52 -5.03 -3.29
CA GLY A 50 14.27 -5.43 -2.10
C GLY A 50 13.90 -6.84 -1.62
N PRO A 51 14.74 -7.46 -0.76
CA PRO A 51 14.51 -8.80 -0.23
C PRO A 51 13.16 -9.00 0.48
N ALA A 52 12.74 -10.24 0.67
CA ALA A 52 11.55 -10.55 1.47
C ALA A 52 11.72 -10.00 2.91
N GLY A 53 10.64 -9.44 3.48
CA GLY A 53 10.65 -8.90 4.84
C GLY A 53 11.24 -7.50 5.01
N THR A 54 11.71 -6.82 3.95
CA THR A 54 12.30 -5.47 4.07
C THR A 54 11.30 -4.32 4.07
N GLY A 55 10.02 -4.58 4.36
CA GLY A 55 9.01 -3.53 4.49
C GLY A 55 8.50 -2.90 3.20
N LYS A 56 8.70 -3.51 2.01
CA LYS A 56 8.18 -2.97 0.73
C LYS A 56 6.66 -2.73 0.76
N THR A 57 5.90 -3.71 1.21
CA THR A 57 4.43 -3.60 1.32
C THR A 57 4.04 -2.52 2.34
N LEU A 58 4.76 -2.44 3.46
CA LEU A 58 4.57 -1.40 4.47
C LEU A 58 4.84 0.00 3.89
N LEU A 59 5.91 0.16 3.10
CA LEU A 59 6.23 1.42 2.42
C LEU A 59 5.12 1.85 1.45
N CYS A 60 4.54 0.91 0.69
CA CYS A 60 3.40 1.21 -0.17
C CYS A 60 2.18 1.70 0.63
N GLN A 61 1.92 1.10 1.81
CA GLN A 61 0.84 1.56 2.70
C GLN A 61 1.11 2.95 3.27
N VAL A 62 2.33 3.23 3.70
CA VAL A 62 2.73 4.57 4.18
C VAL A 62 2.50 5.63 3.10
N LEU A 63 2.87 5.34 1.84
CA LEU A 63 2.61 6.24 0.72
C LEU A 63 1.11 6.38 0.44
N ALA A 64 0.35 5.28 0.48
CA ALA A 64 -1.10 5.33 0.30
C ALA A 64 -1.78 6.23 1.35
N GLU A 65 -1.40 6.12 2.62
CA GLU A 65 -1.89 6.97 3.70
C GLU A 65 -1.45 8.43 3.53
N GLN A 66 -0.18 8.67 3.17
CA GLN A 66 0.34 10.01 2.92
C GLN A 66 -0.46 10.76 1.84
N PHE A 67 -0.94 10.05 0.82
CA PHE A 67 -1.63 10.64 -0.33
C PHE A 67 -3.16 10.51 -0.27
N ALA A 68 -3.74 9.91 0.78
CA ALA A 68 -5.17 9.64 0.88
C ALA A 68 -6.06 10.91 0.84
N ASP A 69 -5.54 12.04 1.34
CA ASP A 69 -6.27 13.31 1.34
C ASP A 69 -6.22 14.04 -0.01
N SER A 70 -5.21 13.75 -0.83
CA SER A 70 -4.96 14.42 -2.11
C SER A 70 -5.38 13.58 -3.32
N PHE A 71 -5.42 12.25 -3.16
CA PHE A 71 -5.68 11.30 -4.23
C PHE A 71 -6.67 10.23 -3.79
N ARG A 72 -7.42 9.71 -4.75
CA ARG A 72 -8.13 8.43 -4.59
C ARG A 72 -7.12 7.31 -4.77
N VAL A 73 -6.86 6.55 -3.71
CA VAL A 73 -5.87 5.47 -3.71
C VAL A 73 -6.58 4.12 -3.76
N ALA A 74 -6.14 3.25 -4.66
CA ALA A 74 -6.61 1.87 -4.77
C ALA A 74 -5.44 0.90 -4.53
N THR A 75 -5.54 0.01 -3.55
CA THR A 75 -4.45 -0.91 -3.19
C THR A 75 -4.72 -2.32 -3.74
N LEU A 76 -4.06 -2.69 -4.82
CA LEU A 76 -4.25 -3.99 -5.44
C LEU A 76 -3.39 -5.07 -4.77
N SER A 77 -4.00 -5.87 -3.88
CA SER A 77 -3.34 -6.99 -3.20
C SER A 77 -3.62 -8.33 -3.88
N GLY A 78 -2.58 -9.05 -4.29
CA GLY A 78 -2.67 -10.41 -4.83
C GLY A 78 -2.60 -10.48 -6.36
N ALA A 79 -1.61 -11.24 -6.87
CA ALA A 79 -1.21 -11.24 -8.29
C ALA A 79 -2.09 -12.10 -9.22
N ARG A 80 -3.40 -12.23 -8.97
CA ARG A 80 -4.31 -12.99 -9.86
C ARG A 80 -5.23 -12.10 -10.69
N LEU A 81 -4.72 -10.95 -11.12
CA LEU A 81 -5.39 -10.06 -12.06
C LEU A 81 -5.08 -10.54 -13.49
N CYS A 82 -5.71 -11.64 -13.90
CA CYS A 82 -5.42 -12.32 -15.16
C CYS A 82 -6.15 -11.70 -16.37
N THR A 83 -7.10 -10.79 -16.16
CA THR A 83 -7.86 -10.12 -17.23
C THR A 83 -7.96 -8.62 -16.95
N ARG A 84 -8.19 -7.84 -18.02
CA ARG A 84 -8.44 -6.39 -17.91
C ARG A 84 -9.66 -6.11 -17.04
N ARG A 85 -10.77 -6.81 -17.28
CA ARG A 85 -11.94 -6.80 -16.38
C ARG A 85 -11.57 -7.03 -14.92
N ALA A 86 -10.77 -8.04 -14.60
CA ALA A 86 -10.41 -8.33 -13.21
C ALA A 86 -9.62 -7.19 -12.56
N LEU A 87 -8.69 -6.56 -13.31
CA LEU A 87 -7.96 -5.38 -12.85
C LEU A 87 -8.91 -4.21 -12.57
N LEU A 88 -9.77 -3.86 -13.53
CA LEU A 88 -10.71 -2.74 -13.39
C LEU A 88 -11.70 -2.98 -12.24
N GLN A 89 -12.25 -4.19 -12.11
CA GLN A 89 -13.14 -4.53 -11.01
C GLN A 89 -12.45 -4.42 -9.64
N ASN A 90 -11.17 -4.79 -9.55
CA ASN A 90 -10.42 -4.68 -8.31
C ASN A 90 -10.11 -3.23 -7.94
N ILE A 91 -9.79 -2.38 -8.93
CA ILE A 91 -9.66 -0.93 -8.74
C ILE A 91 -10.98 -0.33 -8.24
N LEU A 92 -12.10 -0.63 -8.90
CA LEU A 92 -13.42 -0.11 -8.51
C LEU A 92 -13.81 -0.58 -7.10
N PHE A 93 -13.58 -1.85 -6.78
CA PHE A 93 -13.81 -2.39 -5.45
C PHE A 93 -13.02 -1.66 -4.37
N GLU A 94 -11.71 -1.46 -4.57
CA GLU A 94 -10.85 -0.72 -3.63
C GLU A 94 -11.26 0.74 -3.47
N LEU A 95 -11.81 1.36 -4.52
CA LEU A 95 -12.34 2.72 -4.48
C LEU A 95 -13.75 2.82 -3.89
N GLY A 96 -14.39 1.71 -3.51
CA GLY A 96 -15.76 1.68 -3.00
C GLY A 96 -16.82 2.00 -4.06
N LEU A 97 -16.51 1.78 -5.34
CA LEU A 97 -17.39 2.05 -6.48
C LEU A 97 -18.12 0.77 -6.94
N PRO A 98 -19.28 0.89 -7.63
CA PRO A 98 -19.97 -0.24 -8.23
C PRO A 98 -19.06 -0.99 -9.21
N TYR A 99 -19.05 -2.33 -9.17
CA TYR A 99 -18.06 -3.13 -9.92
C TYR A 99 -18.56 -4.48 -10.45
N ARG A 100 -19.79 -4.91 -10.12
CA ARG A 100 -20.30 -6.26 -10.51
C ARG A 100 -21.10 -6.29 -11.81
N ASP A 101 -21.56 -5.13 -12.30
CA ASP A 101 -22.49 -5.06 -13.44
C ASP A 101 -21.95 -4.27 -14.64
N MET A 102 -20.66 -3.89 -14.64
CA MET A 102 -20.06 -3.18 -15.78
C MET A 102 -19.49 -4.19 -16.77
N GLU A 103 -20.11 -4.32 -17.95
CA GLU A 103 -19.53 -5.04 -19.08
C GLU A 103 -18.30 -4.29 -19.62
N GLU A 104 -17.35 -5.01 -20.24
CA GLU A 104 -16.21 -4.36 -20.90
C GLU A 104 -16.72 -3.51 -22.08
N GLY A 105 -16.90 -2.20 -21.89
CA GLY A 105 -17.24 -1.26 -22.96
C GLY A 105 -18.48 -0.38 -22.76
N GLU A 106 -19.12 -0.40 -21.59
CA GLU A 106 -20.12 0.61 -21.19
C GLU A 106 -19.48 1.86 -20.56
#